data_AF-A0A6L9AB53-F1
#
_entry.id   AF-A0A6L9AB53-F1
#
_cell.length_a   1.000
_cell.length_b   1.000
_cell.length_c   1.000
_cell.angle_alpha   90.00
_cell.angle_beta   90.00
_cell.angle_gamma   90.00
#
_symmetry.space_group_name_H-M   'P 1'
#
loop_
_entity.id
_entity.type
_entity.pdbx_description
1 polymer ?
#
loop_
_entity_poly.entity_id
_entity_poly.type
_entity_poly.pdbx_seq_one_letter_code
_entity_poly.pdbx_strand_id
1 'polypeptide(L)'
;MDIRKDLESVAQYISRLLSIGYEFSRFDKDWVHLKNEEDFRFISRIPFATRNKVEAVYAEGRDMALYMSDELLSINSDFSKFPTLTAIIERFKDTWVYGNYDSEVPNIAKKTCEENAVQLWSVEQMCSLFKKQEQLLAAVRITLQMLQDSDLYKMENGLPLMKQEANIHVSGISGSSINIHSSGATATTTTNYNEPTIFNEMIEAIKSKNFDGATESHLIDNVQALAASHQSGCFKEAYKDFINNVSA
;
A
#
# COMPACT_ATOMS: atom_id res chain seq x y z
N MET A 1 -1.97 -10.10 -17.41
CA MET A 1 -1.00 -9.32 -18.20
C MET A 1 0.25 -9.23 -17.34
N ASP A 2 1.38 -9.73 -17.84
CA ASP A 2 2.61 -9.76 -17.05
C ASP A 2 3.22 -8.36 -16.99
N ILE A 3 3.40 -7.85 -15.78
CA ILE A 3 4.03 -6.55 -15.54
C ILE A 3 5.56 -6.74 -15.60
N ARG A 4 6.27 -5.79 -16.22
CA ARG A 4 7.73 -5.78 -16.27
C ARG A 4 8.33 -5.88 -14.86
N LYS A 5 9.40 -6.68 -14.74
CA LYS A 5 9.95 -7.14 -13.45
C LYS A 5 10.41 -6.01 -12.53
N ASP A 6 10.91 -4.91 -13.09
CA ASP A 6 11.34 -3.75 -12.33
C ASP A 6 10.18 -2.98 -11.67
N LEU A 7 8.94 -3.19 -12.13
CA LEU A 7 7.72 -2.62 -11.53
C LEU A 7 6.93 -3.65 -10.70
N GLU A 8 7.49 -4.83 -10.42
CA GLU A 8 6.78 -5.94 -9.76
C GLU A 8 6.24 -5.55 -8.38
N SER A 9 7.00 -4.78 -7.60
CA SER A 9 6.59 -4.31 -6.27
C SER A 9 5.36 -3.39 -6.28
N VAL A 10 5.03 -2.81 -7.45
CA VAL A 10 3.87 -1.93 -7.65
C VAL A 10 2.91 -2.46 -8.73
N ALA A 11 3.01 -3.74 -9.08
CA ALA A 11 2.30 -4.35 -10.20
C ALA A 11 0.78 -4.15 -10.17
N GLN A 12 0.16 -4.12 -8.98
CA GLN A 12 -1.27 -3.87 -8.85
C GLN A 12 -1.69 -2.49 -9.38
N TYR A 13 -0.88 -1.46 -9.17
CA TYR A 13 -1.16 -0.10 -9.60
C TYR A 13 -0.90 0.05 -11.10
N ILE A 14 0.17 -0.58 -11.62
CA ILE A 14 0.44 -0.61 -13.06
C ILE A 14 -0.68 -1.35 -13.81
N SER A 15 -1.12 -2.51 -13.30
CA SER A 15 -2.26 -3.25 -13.86
C SER A 15 -3.54 -2.41 -13.90
N ARG A 16 -3.79 -1.60 -12.86
CA ARG A 16 -4.90 -0.65 -12.83
C ARG A 16 -4.78 0.42 -13.93
N LEU A 17 -3.60 1.04 -14.10
CA LEU A 17 -3.36 2.02 -15.17
C LEU A 17 -3.58 1.42 -16.55
N LEU A 18 -3.07 0.20 -16.80
CA LEU A 18 -3.25 -0.51 -18.06
C LEU A 18 -4.73 -0.82 -18.34
N SER A 19 -5.46 -1.25 -17.32
CA SER A 19 -6.91 -1.51 -17.41
C SER A 19 -7.66 -0.25 -17.81
N ILE A 20 -7.31 0.91 -17.24
CA ILE A 20 -7.88 2.20 -17.63
C ILE A 20 -7.51 2.56 -19.08
N GLY A 21 -6.26 2.27 -19.51
CA GLY A 21 -5.83 2.47 -20.90
C GLY A 21 -6.65 1.67 -21.92
N TYR A 22 -7.08 0.46 -21.56
CA TYR A 22 -8.00 -0.34 -22.40
C TYR A 22 -9.40 0.26 -22.47
N GLU A 23 -9.91 0.86 -21.39
CA GLU A 23 -11.20 1.58 -21.44
C GLU A 23 -11.11 2.81 -22.35
N PHE A 24 -10.03 3.59 -22.28
CA PHE A 24 -9.79 4.69 -23.23
C PHE A 24 -9.69 4.21 -24.69
N SER A 25 -9.07 3.06 -24.93
CA SER A 25 -9.00 2.45 -26.28
C SER A 25 -10.39 2.19 -26.86
N ARG A 26 -11.35 1.78 -26.03
CA ARG A 26 -12.73 1.53 -26.46
C ARG A 26 -13.44 2.82 -26.84
N PHE A 27 -13.18 3.91 -26.11
CA PHE A 27 -13.81 5.20 -26.36
C PHE A 27 -13.49 5.77 -27.74
N ASP A 28 -12.34 5.48 -28.35
CA ASP A 28 -12.06 5.91 -29.74
C ASP A 28 -13.15 5.44 -30.71
N LYS A 29 -13.59 4.18 -30.58
CA LYS A 29 -14.68 3.65 -31.40
C LYS A 29 -16.00 4.36 -31.12
N ASP A 30 -16.31 4.60 -29.85
CA ASP A 30 -17.54 5.29 -29.45
C ASP A 30 -17.56 6.73 -30.01
N TRP A 31 -16.43 7.45 -29.94
CA TRP A 31 -16.30 8.78 -30.53
C TRP A 31 -16.52 8.77 -32.05
N VAL A 32 -15.88 7.85 -32.76
CA VAL A 32 -16.01 7.71 -34.22
C VAL A 32 -17.46 7.40 -34.60
N HIS A 33 -18.12 6.49 -33.88
CA HIS A 33 -19.50 6.13 -34.09
C HIS A 33 -20.43 7.34 -33.88
N LEU A 34 -20.33 8.02 -32.74
CA LEU A 34 -21.14 9.21 -32.44
C LEU A 34 -20.96 10.34 -33.49
N LYS A 35 -19.76 10.48 -34.06
CA LYS A 35 -19.47 11.53 -35.06
C LYS A 35 -20.00 11.19 -36.46
N ASN A 36 -19.97 9.93 -36.86
CA ASN A 36 -20.15 9.54 -38.26
C ASN A 36 -21.41 8.73 -38.54
N GLU A 37 -21.90 7.99 -37.55
CA GLU A 37 -22.98 7.00 -37.74
C GLU A 37 -24.33 7.47 -37.17
N GLU A 38 -24.30 8.52 -36.35
CA GLU A 38 -25.47 9.07 -35.66
C GLU A 38 -25.99 10.37 -36.31
N ASP A 39 -26.67 11.21 -35.53
CA ASP A 39 -27.31 12.43 -36.00
C ASP A 39 -26.36 13.65 -36.08
N PHE A 40 -25.06 13.49 -35.79
CA PHE A 40 -24.06 14.56 -35.82
C PHE A 40 -23.97 15.30 -37.16
N ARG A 41 -24.30 14.65 -38.30
CA ARG A 41 -24.35 15.29 -39.62
C ARG A 41 -25.26 16.53 -39.68
N PHE A 42 -26.24 16.62 -38.78
CA PHE A 42 -27.15 17.76 -38.68
C PHE A 42 -26.56 18.96 -37.94
N ILE A 43 -25.30 18.89 -37.48
CA ILE A 43 -24.53 20.05 -37.00
C ILE A 43 -24.42 21.16 -38.06
N SER A 44 -24.63 20.83 -39.34
CA SER A 44 -24.74 21.79 -40.44
C SER A 44 -25.85 22.84 -40.24
N ARG A 45 -26.86 22.54 -39.41
CA ARG A 45 -27.93 23.46 -39.00
C ARG A 45 -27.44 24.57 -38.07
N ILE A 46 -26.30 24.38 -37.41
CA ILE A 46 -25.66 25.41 -36.60
C ILE A 46 -24.84 26.33 -37.53
N PRO A 47 -24.91 27.66 -37.36
CA PRO A 47 -24.13 28.62 -38.13
C PRO A 47 -22.64 28.30 -38.10
N PHE A 48 -21.98 28.46 -39.24
CA PHE A 48 -20.56 28.12 -39.39
C PHE A 48 -19.67 28.83 -38.34
N ALA A 49 -19.98 30.07 -37.98
CA ALA A 49 -19.21 30.88 -37.03
C ALA A 49 -19.20 30.33 -35.58
N THR A 50 -20.17 29.49 -35.22
CA THR A 50 -20.26 28.89 -33.86
C THR A 50 -20.19 27.38 -33.87
N ARG A 51 -20.23 26.75 -35.05
CA ARG A 51 -20.19 25.29 -35.22
C ARG A 51 -18.98 24.64 -34.58
N ASN A 52 -17.82 25.28 -34.67
CA ASN A 52 -16.58 24.79 -34.09
C ASN A 52 -16.68 24.52 -32.58
N LYS A 53 -17.51 25.28 -31.86
CA LYS A 53 -17.78 25.08 -30.43
C LYS A 53 -18.43 23.73 -30.12
N VAL A 54 -19.26 23.23 -31.03
CA VAL A 54 -19.88 21.91 -30.92
C VAL A 54 -18.94 20.83 -31.44
N GLU A 55 -18.15 21.11 -32.48
CA GLU A 55 -17.15 20.16 -32.98
C GLU A 55 -16.00 19.90 -32.00
N ALA A 56 -15.68 20.87 -31.14
CA ALA A 56 -14.67 20.76 -30.11
C ALA A 56 -14.90 19.57 -29.16
N VAL A 57 -16.16 19.24 -28.85
CA VAL A 57 -16.46 18.10 -27.95
C VAL A 57 -15.96 16.77 -28.52
N TYR A 58 -16.08 16.58 -29.83
CA TYR A 58 -15.56 15.40 -30.51
C TYR A 58 -14.04 15.46 -30.63
N ALA A 59 -13.50 16.61 -31.06
CA ALA A 59 -12.08 16.76 -31.31
C ALA A 59 -11.27 16.53 -30.03
N GLU A 60 -11.56 17.26 -28.95
CA GLU A 60 -10.86 17.14 -27.68
C GLU A 60 -11.17 15.82 -26.97
N GLY A 61 -12.43 15.38 -27.02
CA GLY A 61 -12.84 14.12 -26.40
C GLY A 61 -12.12 12.92 -27.00
N ARG A 62 -12.04 12.84 -28.33
CA ARG A 62 -11.36 11.75 -29.02
C ARG A 62 -9.84 11.83 -28.89
N ASP A 63 -9.26 13.01 -28.96
CA ASP A 63 -7.82 13.18 -28.76
C ASP A 63 -7.42 12.70 -27.35
N MET A 64 -8.26 13.00 -26.34
CA MET A 64 -8.16 12.45 -24.99
C MET A 64 -8.22 10.93 -24.92
N ALA A 65 -9.14 10.29 -25.64
CA ALA A 65 -9.18 8.84 -25.70
C ALA A 65 -7.89 8.25 -26.27
N LEU A 66 -7.42 8.79 -27.41
CA LEU A 66 -6.25 8.28 -28.11
C LEU A 66 -4.96 8.45 -27.31
N TYR A 67 -4.72 9.66 -26.82
CA TYR A 67 -3.54 9.97 -26.01
C TYR A 67 -3.48 9.09 -24.76
N MET A 68 -4.56 9.04 -23.98
CA MET A 68 -4.57 8.29 -22.73
C MET A 68 -4.44 6.79 -22.97
N SER A 69 -5.05 6.27 -24.04
CA SER A 69 -4.89 4.86 -24.41
C SER A 69 -3.43 4.53 -24.75
N ASP A 70 -2.80 5.33 -25.62
CA ASP A 70 -1.41 5.12 -26.03
C ASP A 70 -0.44 5.20 -24.84
N GLU A 71 -0.51 6.29 -24.07
CA GLU A 71 0.39 6.53 -22.95
C GLU A 71 0.26 5.45 -21.88
N LEU A 72 -0.97 5.10 -21.47
CA LEU A 72 -1.18 4.12 -20.40
C LEU A 72 -0.79 2.71 -20.82
N LEU A 73 -1.18 2.27 -22.03
CA LEU A 73 -0.88 0.91 -22.50
C LEU A 73 0.61 0.71 -22.79
N SER A 74 1.32 1.78 -23.13
CA SER A 74 2.75 1.74 -23.42
C SER A 74 3.64 1.67 -22.17
N ILE A 75 3.11 1.94 -20.97
CA ILE A 75 3.86 1.88 -19.69
C ILE A 75 4.66 0.57 -19.55
N ASN A 76 4.07 -0.55 -19.98
CA ASN A 76 4.64 -1.87 -19.75
C ASN A 76 5.60 -2.34 -20.85
N SER A 77 5.64 -1.68 -22.01
CA SER A 77 6.36 -2.13 -23.20
C SER A 77 7.35 -1.12 -23.77
N ASP A 78 7.09 0.18 -23.63
CA ASP A 78 7.94 1.24 -24.17
C ASP A 78 8.95 1.74 -23.12
N PHE A 79 10.07 1.03 -23.01
CA PHE A 79 11.18 1.41 -22.12
C PHE A 79 11.87 2.72 -22.52
N SER A 80 11.73 3.17 -23.78
CA SER A 80 12.31 4.43 -24.22
C SER A 80 11.56 5.63 -23.64
N LYS A 81 10.24 5.49 -23.50
CA LYS A 81 9.33 6.48 -22.95
C LYS A 81 9.17 6.35 -21.44
N PHE A 82 9.19 5.12 -20.93
CA PHE A 82 8.93 4.79 -19.53
C PHE A 82 10.08 3.96 -18.92
N PRO A 83 11.31 4.49 -18.80
CA PRO A 83 12.44 3.72 -18.30
C PRO A 83 12.32 3.35 -16.81
N THR A 84 11.69 4.19 -16.00
CA THR A 84 11.57 4.04 -14.53
C THR A 84 10.18 4.41 -14.02
N LEU A 85 9.87 4.09 -12.76
CA LEU A 85 8.61 4.51 -12.15
C LEU A 85 8.48 6.04 -12.08
N THR A 86 9.59 6.72 -11.80
CA THR A 86 9.67 8.18 -11.79
C THR A 86 9.32 8.75 -13.15
N ALA A 87 9.89 8.22 -14.23
CA ALA A 87 9.58 8.68 -15.59
C ALA A 87 8.10 8.49 -15.96
N ILE A 88 7.47 7.40 -15.51
CA ILE A 88 6.03 7.18 -15.67
C ILE A 88 5.24 8.29 -15.01
N ILE A 89 5.54 8.65 -13.76
CA ILE A 89 4.79 9.68 -13.03
C ILE A 89 5.02 11.06 -13.65
N GLU A 90 6.27 11.41 -13.95
CA GLU A 90 6.63 12.71 -14.54
C GLU A 90 5.94 12.93 -15.90
N ARG A 91 5.80 11.87 -16.71
CA ARG A 91 5.17 11.95 -18.03
C ARG A 91 3.76 12.55 -18.00
N PHE A 92 3.01 12.36 -16.92
CA PHE A 92 1.63 12.80 -16.82
C PHE A 92 1.43 14.19 -16.23
N LYS A 93 2.44 14.83 -15.62
CA LYS A 93 2.28 16.06 -14.82
C LYS A 93 1.62 17.22 -15.56
N ASP A 94 1.96 17.42 -16.83
CA ASP A 94 1.45 18.54 -17.64
C ASP A 94 0.37 18.10 -18.65
N THR A 95 -0.31 17.00 -18.35
CA THR A 95 -1.28 16.37 -19.26
C THR A 95 -2.72 16.56 -18.77
N TRP A 96 -3.68 16.01 -19.52
CA TRP A 96 -5.08 15.97 -19.14
C TRP A 96 -5.35 15.32 -17.79
N VAL A 97 -4.47 14.41 -17.34
CA VAL A 97 -4.57 13.81 -16.00
C VAL A 97 -4.61 14.88 -14.90
N TYR A 98 -3.93 16.02 -15.07
CA TYR A 98 -3.92 17.13 -14.12
C TYR A 98 -4.71 18.36 -14.60
N GLY A 99 -5.62 18.18 -15.56
CA GLY A 99 -6.58 19.22 -15.95
C GLY A 99 -6.08 20.17 -17.05
N ASN A 100 -5.09 19.78 -17.85
CA ASN A 100 -4.62 20.58 -18.99
C ASN A 100 -5.58 20.54 -20.21
N TYR A 101 -6.88 20.68 -19.99
CA TYR A 101 -7.94 20.72 -21.01
C TYR A 101 -9.04 21.69 -20.59
N ASP A 102 -9.87 22.12 -21.53
CA ASP A 102 -11.02 22.97 -21.22
C ASP A 102 -12.22 22.12 -20.78
N SER A 103 -12.47 22.08 -19.46
CA SER A 103 -13.59 21.31 -18.89
C SER A 103 -14.97 21.85 -19.26
N GLU A 104 -15.06 23.08 -19.81
CA GLU A 104 -16.31 23.69 -20.21
C GLU A 104 -16.75 23.30 -21.63
N VAL A 105 -15.90 22.64 -22.42
CA VAL A 105 -16.22 22.21 -23.80
C VAL A 105 -17.57 21.50 -23.91
N PRO A 106 -17.93 20.52 -23.06
CA PRO A 106 -19.26 19.90 -23.10
C PRO A 106 -20.41 20.88 -22.83
N ASN A 107 -20.23 21.83 -21.91
CA ASN A 107 -21.25 22.82 -21.56
C ASN A 107 -21.45 23.83 -22.70
N ILE A 108 -20.34 24.28 -23.30
CA ILE A 108 -20.34 25.20 -24.44
C ILE A 108 -21.01 24.53 -25.65
N ALA A 109 -20.73 23.25 -25.91
CA ALA A 109 -21.35 22.49 -27.00
C ALA A 109 -22.88 22.39 -26.82
N LYS A 110 -23.35 22.03 -25.63
CA LYS A 110 -24.78 21.97 -25.30
C LYS A 110 -25.46 23.32 -25.47
N LYS A 111 -24.90 24.37 -24.87
CA LYS A 111 -25.42 25.74 -24.96
C LYS A 111 -25.50 26.21 -26.40
N THR A 112 -24.49 25.91 -27.22
CA THR A 112 -24.49 26.29 -28.64
C THR A 112 -25.60 25.56 -29.42
N CYS A 113 -25.87 24.29 -29.09
CA CYS A 113 -27.00 23.55 -29.68
C CYS A 113 -28.35 24.18 -29.28
N GLU A 114 -28.53 24.50 -28.00
CA GLU A 114 -29.73 25.14 -27.45
C GLU A 114 -30.01 26.52 -28.09
N GLU A 115 -28.99 27.39 -28.17
CA GLU A 115 -29.09 28.73 -28.75
C GLU A 115 -29.51 28.73 -30.23
N ASN A 116 -29.25 27.63 -30.93
CA ASN A 116 -29.59 27.47 -32.35
C ASN A 116 -30.83 26.57 -32.56
N ALA A 117 -31.55 26.21 -31.49
CA ALA A 117 -32.70 25.30 -31.53
C ALA A 117 -32.40 23.97 -32.26
N VAL A 118 -31.18 23.46 -32.08
CA VAL A 118 -30.71 22.19 -32.64
C VAL A 118 -30.57 21.19 -31.50
N GLN A 119 -31.23 20.04 -31.63
CA GLN A 119 -31.06 18.92 -30.70
C GLN A 119 -30.36 17.79 -31.44
N LEU A 120 -29.20 17.37 -30.92
CA LEU A 120 -28.41 16.27 -31.46
C LEU A 120 -28.16 15.25 -30.35
N TRP A 121 -28.72 14.06 -30.49
CA TRP A 121 -28.52 12.96 -29.56
C TRP A 121 -27.03 12.61 -29.44
N SER A 122 -26.31 12.62 -30.58
CA SER A 122 -24.87 12.36 -30.60
C SER A 122 -24.10 13.32 -29.71
N VAL A 123 -24.47 14.60 -29.67
CA VAL A 123 -23.78 15.61 -28.85
C VAL A 123 -24.05 15.39 -27.36
N GLU A 124 -25.26 15.01 -26.98
CA GLU A 124 -25.58 14.64 -25.60
C GLU A 124 -24.77 13.43 -25.13
N GLN A 125 -24.64 12.40 -25.99
CA GLN A 125 -23.82 11.22 -25.71
C GLN A 125 -22.33 11.56 -25.65
N MET A 126 -21.83 12.38 -26.58
CA MET A 126 -20.45 12.87 -26.57
C MET A 126 -20.12 13.62 -25.28
N CYS A 127 -21.01 14.50 -24.81
CA CYS A 127 -20.82 15.18 -23.54
C CYS A 127 -20.77 14.21 -22.36
N SER A 128 -21.61 13.17 -22.39
CA SER A 128 -21.64 12.13 -21.35
C SER A 128 -20.37 11.27 -21.37
N LEU A 129 -19.88 10.93 -22.55
CA LEU A 129 -18.63 10.21 -22.76
C LEU A 129 -17.42 11.04 -22.28
N PHE A 130 -17.41 12.34 -22.58
CA PHE A 130 -16.40 13.27 -22.08
C PHE A 130 -16.34 13.25 -20.54
N LYS A 131 -17.49 13.33 -19.86
CA LYS A 131 -17.54 13.24 -18.39
C LYS A 131 -17.06 11.89 -17.85
N LYS A 132 -17.32 10.78 -18.55
CA LYS A 132 -16.74 9.47 -18.18
C LYS A 132 -15.22 9.47 -18.30
N GLN A 133 -14.66 10.11 -19.33
CA GLN A 133 -13.21 10.25 -19.45
C GLN A 133 -12.61 11.05 -18.29
N GLU A 134 -13.25 12.16 -17.86
CA GLU A 134 -12.80 12.92 -16.69
C GLU A 134 -12.75 12.06 -15.42
N GLN A 135 -13.73 11.17 -15.22
CA GLN A 135 -13.73 10.23 -14.09
C GLN A 135 -12.56 9.24 -14.16
N LEU A 136 -12.22 8.75 -15.36
CA LEU A 136 -11.06 7.89 -15.55
C LEU A 136 -9.75 8.66 -15.32
N LEU A 137 -9.64 9.92 -15.79
CA LEU A 137 -8.48 10.77 -15.52
C LEU A 137 -8.26 10.97 -14.02
N ALA A 138 -9.33 11.16 -13.24
CA ALA A 138 -9.25 11.24 -11.79
C ALA A 138 -8.74 9.92 -11.17
N ALA A 139 -9.19 8.77 -11.68
CA ALA A 139 -8.70 7.47 -11.24
C ALA A 139 -7.21 7.25 -11.58
N VAL A 140 -6.76 7.71 -12.75
CA VAL A 140 -5.33 7.72 -13.12
C VAL A 140 -4.54 8.57 -12.14
N ARG A 141 -4.99 9.81 -11.88
CA ARG A 141 -4.33 10.73 -10.95
C ARG A 141 -4.13 10.13 -9.56
N ILE A 142 -5.18 9.51 -9.00
CA ILE A 142 -5.11 8.82 -7.71
C ILE A 142 -4.11 7.67 -7.76
N THR A 143 -4.10 6.90 -8.85
CA THR A 143 -3.18 5.77 -9.01
C THR A 143 -1.73 6.23 -9.11
N LEU A 144 -1.46 7.33 -9.83
CA LEU A 144 -0.14 7.95 -9.89
C LEU A 144 0.31 8.46 -8.52
N GLN A 145 -0.60 9.01 -7.71
CA GLN A 145 -0.28 9.40 -6.34
C GLN A 145 0.11 8.19 -5.47
N MET A 146 -0.63 7.09 -5.55
CA MET A 146 -0.30 5.85 -4.84
C MET A 146 1.07 5.29 -5.27
N LEU A 147 1.41 5.42 -6.55
CA LEU A 147 2.72 5.06 -7.08
C LEU A 147 3.81 5.99 -6.52
N GLN A 148 3.55 7.29 -6.43
CA GLN A 148 4.48 8.27 -5.84
C GLN A 148 4.75 7.98 -4.35
N ASP A 149 3.77 7.45 -3.63
CA ASP A 149 3.90 7.11 -2.21
C ASP A 149 4.61 5.75 -1.98
N SER A 150 4.87 4.99 -3.05
CA SER A 150 5.49 3.67 -2.98
C SER A 150 6.97 3.71 -2.62
N ASP A 151 7.46 2.60 -2.04
CA ASP A 151 8.88 2.44 -1.72
C ASP A 151 9.76 2.42 -2.97
N LEU A 152 9.26 1.90 -4.10
CA LEU A 152 9.98 1.92 -5.38
C LEU A 152 10.25 3.36 -5.83
N TYR A 153 9.23 4.22 -5.81
CA TYR A 153 9.40 5.63 -6.17
C TYR A 153 10.36 6.35 -5.23
N LYS A 154 10.21 6.13 -3.92
CA LYS A 154 11.11 6.72 -2.92
C LYS A 154 12.56 6.28 -3.14
N MET A 155 12.78 5.00 -3.42
CA MET A 155 14.10 4.45 -3.69
C MET A 155 14.72 5.07 -4.96
N GLU A 156 13.98 5.18 -6.05
CA GLU A 156 14.45 5.80 -7.29
C GLU A 156 14.84 7.28 -7.11
N ASN A 157 14.18 7.98 -6.18
CA ASN A 157 14.39 9.41 -5.91
C ASN A 157 15.27 9.70 -4.69
N GLY A 158 15.89 8.69 -4.08
CA GLY A 158 16.75 8.86 -2.89
C GLY A 158 15.99 9.36 -1.64
N LEU A 159 14.68 9.14 -1.58
CA LEU A 159 13.84 9.52 -0.45
C LEU A 159 13.91 8.46 0.67
N PRO A 160 13.76 8.86 1.94
CA PRO A 160 13.76 7.92 3.06
C PRO A 160 12.66 6.88 2.95
N LEU A 161 13.02 5.60 3.12
CA LEU A 161 12.06 4.51 3.24
C LEU A 161 11.62 4.39 4.70
N MET A 162 10.32 4.51 4.96
CA MET A 162 9.75 4.12 6.26
C MET A 162 9.77 2.60 6.34
N LYS A 163 10.83 2.03 6.91
CA LYS A 163 10.82 0.61 7.29
C LYS A 163 9.75 0.44 8.36
N GLN A 164 8.71 -0.34 8.07
CA GLN A 164 7.87 -0.89 9.14
C GLN A 164 8.79 -1.73 10.02
N GLU A 165 9.04 -1.27 11.24
CA GLU A 165 9.70 -2.10 12.25
C GLU A 165 8.79 -3.29 12.52
N ALA A 166 9.18 -4.47 12.02
CA ALA A 166 8.54 -5.72 12.36
C ALA A 166 8.88 -6.03 13.83
N ASN A 167 8.11 -5.47 14.76
CA ASN A 167 8.20 -5.82 16.17
C ASN A 167 7.58 -7.20 16.38
N ILE A 168 8.41 -8.24 16.32
CA ILE A 168 8.02 -9.60 16.68
C ILE A 168 8.09 -9.72 18.20
N HIS A 169 6.94 -9.69 18.87
CA HIS A 169 6.86 -9.97 20.31
C HIS A 169 6.71 -11.48 20.52
N VAL A 170 7.69 -12.10 21.17
CA VAL A 170 7.66 -13.52 21.55
C VAL A 170 7.67 -13.62 23.07
N SER A 171 6.64 -14.21 23.66
CA SER A 171 6.53 -14.44 25.10
C SER A 171 6.09 -15.88 25.39
N GLY A 172 6.46 -16.42 26.56
CA GLY A 172 6.03 -17.75 27.02
C GLY A 172 6.83 -18.96 26.50
N ILE A 173 8.03 -18.76 25.95
CA ILE A 173 8.89 -19.87 25.48
C ILE A 173 9.89 -20.27 26.57
N SER A 174 9.84 -21.53 27.03
CA SER A 174 10.90 -22.16 27.83
C SER A 174 11.60 -23.24 27.00
N GLY A 175 12.93 -23.19 26.94
CA GLY A 175 13.75 -24.27 26.38
C GLY A 175 13.80 -24.42 24.85
N SER A 176 13.35 -23.44 24.05
CA SER A 176 13.42 -23.51 22.58
C SER A 176 14.33 -22.42 21.98
N SER A 177 15.05 -22.75 20.91
CA SER A 177 15.82 -21.80 20.10
C SER A 177 14.87 -21.01 19.17
N ILE A 178 14.80 -19.69 19.33
CA ILE A 178 14.09 -18.81 18.40
C ILE A 178 15.05 -18.44 17.28
N ASN A 179 14.79 -18.92 16.06
CA ASN A 179 15.54 -18.54 14.87
C ASN A 179 14.71 -17.58 14.02
N ILE A 180 15.08 -16.29 14.00
CA ILE A 180 14.42 -15.27 13.18
C ILE A 180 15.26 -15.06 11.92
N HIS A 181 14.86 -15.70 10.82
CA HIS A 181 15.45 -15.47 9.51
C HIS A 181 14.87 -14.20 8.86
N SER A 182 15.27 -13.03 9.32
CA SER A 182 14.92 -11.75 8.68
C SER A 182 16.16 -10.85 8.53
N SER A 183 16.38 -10.32 7.33
CA SER A 183 17.49 -9.41 7.05
C SER A 183 17.25 -8.04 7.72
N GLY A 184 18.11 -7.68 8.67
CA GLY A 184 18.07 -6.36 9.32
C GLY A 184 17.18 -6.27 10.56
N ALA A 185 16.69 -7.39 11.10
CA ALA A 185 15.99 -7.41 12.38
C ALA A 185 16.99 -7.42 13.55
N THR A 186 16.84 -6.50 14.50
CA THR A 186 17.49 -6.56 15.82
C THR A 186 16.58 -7.29 16.80
N ALA A 187 17.03 -8.41 17.34
CA ALA A 187 16.32 -9.13 18.39
C ALA A 187 16.87 -8.71 19.76
N THR A 188 16.01 -8.17 20.62
CA THR A 188 16.34 -7.88 22.02
C THR A 188 15.56 -8.85 22.89
N THR A 189 16.25 -9.78 23.56
CA THR A 189 15.62 -10.72 24.48
C THR A 189 15.70 -10.17 25.90
N THR A 190 14.55 -9.83 26.49
CA THR A 190 14.46 -9.47 27.92
C THR A 190 13.81 -10.64 28.66
N THR A 191 14.61 -11.40 29.41
CA THR A 191 14.09 -12.45 30.30
C THR A 191 13.89 -11.87 31.69
N ASN A 192 12.64 -11.65 32.11
CA ASN A 192 12.34 -11.34 33.51
C ASN A 192 12.19 -12.66 34.27
N TYR A 193 13.18 -12.97 35.11
CA TYR A 193 13.08 -14.10 36.05
C TYR A 193 12.19 -13.70 37.22
N ASN A 194 11.09 -14.43 37.41
CA ASN A 194 10.26 -14.33 38.60
C ASN A 194 10.58 -15.51 39.51
N GLU A 195 11.15 -15.23 40.68
CA GLU A 195 11.44 -16.28 41.67
C GLU A 195 10.13 -16.91 42.19
N PRO A 196 10.00 -18.25 42.16
CA PRO A 196 8.85 -18.95 42.74
C PRO A 196 8.65 -18.62 44.24
N THR A 197 7.41 -18.31 44.63
CA THR A 197 7.06 -17.94 46.03
C THR A 197 7.38 -19.02 47.05
N ILE A 198 7.45 -20.28 46.61
CA ILE A 198 7.72 -21.45 47.44
C ILE A 198 9.04 -21.34 48.22
N PHE A 199 10.06 -20.67 47.69
CA PHE A 199 11.33 -20.49 48.42
C PHE A 199 11.16 -19.58 49.63
N ASN A 200 10.39 -18.51 49.51
CA ASN A 200 10.07 -17.64 50.65
C ASN A 200 9.18 -18.36 51.67
N GLU A 201 8.19 -19.12 51.20
CA GLU A 201 7.31 -19.94 52.07
C GLU A 201 8.13 -20.97 52.89
N MET A 202 9.15 -21.60 52.28
CA MET A 202 10.06 -22.51 52.97
C MET A 202 10.88 -21.81 54.05
N ILE A 203 11.44 -20.62 53.76
CA ILE A 203 12.21 -19.83 54.74
C ILE A 203 11.34 -19.41 55.93
N GLU A 204 10.11 -18.95 55.67
CA GLU A 204 9.16 -18.59 56.73
C GLU A 204 8.78 -19.81 57.58
N ALA A 205 8.57 -20.96 56.95
CA ALA A 205 8.29 -22.20 57.67
C ALA A 205 9.45 -22.60 58.59
N ILE A 206 10.70 -22.48 58.15
CA ILE A 206 11.89 -22.76 58.97
C ILE A 206 11.94 -21.83 60.19
N LYS A 207 11.81 -20.51 59.99
CA LYS A 207 11.82 -19.52 61.06
C LYS A 207 10.70 -19.74 62.09
N SER A 208 9.57 -20.32 61.68
CA SER A 208 8.44 -20.58 62.58
C SER A 208 8.65 -21.75 63.55
N LYS A 209 9.70 -22.57 63.36
CA LYS A 209 9.90 -23.83 64.09
C LYS A 209 10.83 -23.73 65.31
N ASN A 210 11.35 -22.53 65.64
CA ASN A 210 12.23 -22.28 66.79
C ASN A 210 13.44 -23.23 66.86
N PHE A 211 14.17 -23.37 65.75
CA PHE A 211 15.44 -24.08 65.74
C PHE A 211 16.51 -23.31 66.52
N ASP A 212 17.60 -23.98 66.90
CA ASP A 212 18.78 -23.25 67.36
C ASP A 212 19.37 -22.42 66.20
N GLY A 213 20.04 -21.31 66.52
CA GLY A 213 20.48 -20.35 65.50
C GLY A 213 21.45 -20.92 64.45
N ALA A 214 22.19 -22.00 64.77
CA ALA A 214 23.08 -22.62 63.80
C ALA A 214 22.31 -23.50 62.80
N THR A 215 21.36 -24.30 63.30
CA THR A 215 20.48 -25.13 62.47
C THR A 215 19.56 -24.29 61.59
N GLU A 216 18.99 -23.21 62.14
CA GLU A 216 18.15 -22.29 61.38
C GLU A 216 18.91 -21.67 60.20
N SER A 217 20.11 -21.13 60.47
CA SER A 217 20.95 -20.52 59.43
C SER A 217 21.28 -21.52 58.32
N HIS A 218 21.71 -22.73 58.69
CA HIS A 218 22.08 -23.76 57.72
C HIS A 218 20.90 -24.16 56.81
N LEU A 219 19.69 -24.28 57.36
CA LEU A 219 18.50 -24.61 56.57
C LEU A 219 18.09 -23.47 55.64
N ILE A 220 18.17 -22.22 56.10
CA ILE A 220 17.89 -21.04 55.26
C ILE A 220 18.91 -20.95 54.12
N ASP A 221 20.20 -21.14 54.40
CA ASP A 221 21.27 -21.11 53.41
C ASP A 221 21.05 -22.17 52.31
N ASN A 222 20.59 -23.37 52.69
CA ASN A 222 20.25 -24.42 51.74
C ASN A 222 19.05 -24.04 50.84
N VAL A 223 18.00 -23.40 51.38
CA VAL A 223 16.87 -22.91 50.57
C VAL A 223 17.30 -21.80 49.62
N GLN A 224 18.18 -20.90 50.06
CA GLN A 224 18.71 -19.81 49.23
C GLN A 224 19.61 -20.33 48.10
N ALA A 225 20.45 -21.34 48.37
CA ALA A 225 21.25 -22.01 47.35
C ALA A 225 20.37 -22.69 46.28
N LEU A 226 19.24 -23.27 46.70
CA LEU A 226 18.24 -23.87 45.82
C LEU A 226 17.56 -22.81 44.92
N ALA A 227 17.20 -21.65 45.49
CA ALA A 227 16.61 -20.54 44.74
C ALA A 227 17.58 -19.95 43.70
N ALA A 228 18.85 -19.73 44.07
CA ALA A 228 19.89 -19.27 43.15
C ALA A 228 20.16 -20.27 42.00
N SER A 229 20.03 -21.57 42.29
CA SER A 229 20.18 -22.63 41.29
C SER A 229 18.99 -22.73 40.33
N HIS A 230 17.80 -22.33 40.77
CA HIS A 230 16.62 -22.21 39.91
C HIS A 230 16.80 -21.10 38.85
N GLN A 231 17.36 -19.96 39.24
CA GLN A 231 17.66 -18.88 38.28
C GLN A 231 18.76 -19.24 37.28
N SER A 232 19.80 -19.94 37.74
CA SER A 232 20.98 -20.27 36.92
C SER A 232 20.84 -21.55 36.08
N GLY A 233 19.75 -22.30 36.23
CA GLY A 233 19.45 -23.48 35.42
C GLY A 233 20.03 -24.81 35.93
N CYS A 234 20.67 -24.82 37.11
CA CYS A 234 21.27 -26.00 37.75
C CYS A 234 20.40 -26.57 38.89
N PHE A 235 19.08 -26.41 38.79
CA PHE A 235 18.14 -26.73 39.88
C PHE A 235 18.15 -28.21 40.28
N LYS A 236 18.35 -29.12 39.32
CA LYS A 236 18.28 -30.57 39.56
C LYS A 236 19.38 -31.06 40.49
N GLU A 237 20.59 -30.53 40.33
CA GLU A 237 21.74 -30.82 41.15
C GLU A 237 21.55 -30.23 42.55
N ALA A 238 21.19 -28.94 42.63
CA ALA A 238 20.93 -28.26 43.90
C ALA A 238 19.77 -28.88 44.70
N TYR A 239 18.74 -29.39 44.04
CA TYR A 239 17.64 -30.08 44.72
C TYR A 239 18.10 -31.39 45.38
N LYS A 240 19.01 -32.12 44.76
CA LYS A 240 19.59 -33.33 45.38
C LYS A 240 20.38 -32.98 46.64
N ASP A 241 21.20 -31.94 46.56
CA ASP A 241 22.01 -31.48 47.69
C ASP A 241 21.12 -30.96 48.83
N PHE A 242 20.06 -30.21 48.48
CA PHE A 242 19.05 -29.76 49.44
C PHE A 242 18.41 -30.93 50.21
N ILE A 243 17.94 -31.98 49.51
CA ILE A 243 17.32 -33.14 50.18
C ILE A 243 18.31 -33.88 51.07
N ASN A 244 19.57 -34.01 50.63
CA ASN A 244 20.60 -34.68 51.41
C ASN A 244 21.00 -33.91 52.67
N ASN A 245 21.08 -32.57 52.58
CA ASN A 245 21.48 -31.70 53.68
C ASN A 245 20.37 -31.46 54.72
N VAL A 246 19.10 -31.67 54.36
CA VAL A 246 17.95 -31.56 55.27
C VAL A 246 17.66 -32.89 55.99
N SER A 247 18.22 -34.01 55.49
CA SER A 247 18.02 -35.36 56.03
C SER A 247 19.11 -35.82 57.02
N ALA A 248 20.08 -34.95 57.33
CA ALA A 248 21.21 -35.20 58.24
C ALA A 248 21.01 -34.42 59.56
#